data_AF-A0A1G2B7P2-F1
#
_entry.id   AF-A0A1G2B7P2-F1
#
_cell.length_a   1.000
_cell.length_b   1.000
_cell.length_c   1.000
_cell.angle_alpha   90.00
_cell.angle_beta   90.00
_cell.angle_gamma   90.00
#
_symmetry.space_group_name_H-M   'P 1'
#
loop_
_entity.id
_entity.type
_entity.pdbx_description
1 polymer ?
#
loop_
_entity_poly.entity_id
_entity_poly.type
_entity_poly.pdbx_seq_one_letter_code
_entity_poly.pdbx_strand_id
1 'polypeptide(L)' 'MQIPFLTFFVIYLLGLFMFLLLALINIYHIIRFGWFSLAARFITLIFVLISIGIAAITAMFLLPIPWSDSFGLVQLVSFF' A
#
# COMPACT_ATOMS: atom_id res chain seq x y z
N MET A 1 -3.31 25.11 8.58
CA MET A 1 -3.79 24.67 7.26
C MET A 1 -4.12 23.20 7.35
N GLN A 2 -5.40 22.83 7.36
CA GLN A 2 -5.83 21.43 7.28
C GLN A 2 -5.48 20.94 5.89
N ILE A 3 -4.40 20.19 5.75
CA ILE A 3 -4.11 19.54 4.47
C ILE A 3 -5.22 18.49 4.27
N PRO A 4 -5.87 18.44 3.10
CA PRO A 4 -7.00 17.53 2.91
C PRO A 4 -6.51 16.09 3.05
N PHE A 5 -6.89 15.46 4.16
CA PHE A 5 -6.56 14.09 4.52
C PHE A 5 -6.82 13.11 3.36
N LEU A 6 -7.90 13.34 2.61
CA LEU A 6 -8.26 12.58 1.43
C LEU A 6 -7.16 12.57 0.35
N THR A 7 -6.55 13.72 0.07
CA THR A 7 -5.50 13.83 -0.96
C THR A 7 -4.28 13.01 -0.58
N PHE A 8 -3.84 13.09 0.68
CA PHE A 8 -2.74 12.26 1.18
C PHE A 8 -3.09 10.78 1.21
N PHE A 9 -4.32 10.45 1.57
CA PHE A 9 -4.79 9.06 1.59
C PHE A 9 -4.77 8.43 0.20
N VAL A 10 -5.22 9.16 -0.84
CA VAL A 10 -5.17 8.69 -2.23
C VAL A 10 -3.73 8.50 -2.71
N ILE A 11 -2.83 9.45 -2.43
CA ILE A 11 -1.41 9.33 -2.78
C ILE A 11 -0.77 8.13 -2.06
N TYR A 12 -1.10 7.93 -0.79
CA TYR A 12 -0.64 6.80 0.00
C TYR A 12 -1.11 5.46 -0.60
N LEU A 13 -2.38 5.34 -0.97
CA LEU A 13 -2.93 4.15 -1.62
C LEU A 13 -2.26 3.86 -2.97
N LEU A 14 -2.02 4.91 -3.78
CA LEU A 14 -1.27 4.79 -5.04
C LEU A 14 0.15 4.28 -4.81
N GLY A 15 0.85 4.83 -3.81
CA GLY A 15 2.19 4.39 -3.42
C GLY A 15 2.20 2.92 -2.96
N LEU A 16 1.24 2.54 -2.11
CA LEU A 16 1.08 1.17 -1.63
C LEU A 16 0.81 0.19 -2.79
N PHE A 17 -0.04 0.59 -3.74
CA PHE A 17 -0.34 -0.22 -4.93
C PHE A 17 0.89 -0.40 -5.81
N MET A 18 1.63 0.67 -6.12
CA MET A 18 2.87 0.61 -6.90
C MET A 18 3.94 -0.26 -6.21
N PHE A 19 4.04 -0.15 -4.89
CA PHE A 19 4.93 -0.98 -4.08
C PHE A 19 4.57 -2.47 -4.18
N LEU A 20 3.28 -2.81 -4.07
CA LEU A 20 2.81 -4.19 -4.24
C LEU A 20 3.10 -4.74 -5.64
N LEU A 21 2.93 -3.93 -6.70
CA LEU A 21 3.29 -4.32 -8.06
C LEU A 21 4.79 -4.62 -8.20
N LEU A 22 5.64 -3.76 -7.67
CA LEU A 22 7.10 -3.97 -7.67
C LEU A 22 7.47 -5.22 -6.85
N ALA A 23 6.81 -5.45 -5.71
CA ALA A 23 7.01 -6.65 -4.92
C ALA A 23 6.66 -7.92 -5.71
N LEU A 24 5.54 -7.92 -6.43
CA LEU A 24 5.15 -9.04 -7.31
C LEU A 24 6.13 -9.27 -8.45
N ILE A 25 6.62 -8.19 -9.10
CA ILE A 25 7.64 -8.28 -10.16
C ILE A 25 8.93 -8.90 -9.59
N ASN A 26 9.36 -8.49 -8.40
CA ASN A 26 10.55 -9.05 -7.76
C ASN A 26 10.39 -10.54 -7.43
N ILE A 27 9.24 -10.94 -6.88
CA ILE A 27 8.92 -12.36 -6.64
C ILE A 27 8.98 -13.14 -7.96
N TYR A 28 8.31 -12.66 -9.00
CA TYR A 28 8.30 -13.28 -10.32
C TYR A 28 9.71 -13.42 -10.90
N HIS A 29 10.51 -12.35 -10.86
CA HIS A 29 11.87 -12.35 -11.39
C HIS A 29 12.75 -13.36 -10.66
N ILE A 30 12.57 -13.54 -9.35
CA ILE A 30 13.34 -14.52 -8.58
C ILE A 30 12.92 -15.94 -8.88
N ILE A 31 11.62 -16.21 -9.03
CA ILE A 31 11.14 -17.54 -9.40
C ILE A 31 11.68 -17.91 -10.79
N ARG A 32 11.68 -16.97 -11.74
CA ARG A 32 12.06 -17.24 -13.13
C ARG A 32 13.57 -17.21 -13.39
N PHE A 33 14.31 -16.31 -12.74
CA PHE A 33 15.74 -16.08 -13.03
C PHE A 33 16.66 -16.31 -11.81
N GLY A 34 16.12 -16.47 -10.60
CA GLY A 34 16.86 -16.66 -9.36
C GLY A 34 17.42 -18.07 -9.17
N TRP A 35 17.96 -18.69 -10.22
CA TRP A 35 18.55 -20.03 -10.16
C TRP A 35 19.86 -20.11 -9.37
N PHE A 36 20.55 -19.00 -9.11
CA PHE A 36 21.92 -19.03 -8.56
C PHE A 36 22.13 -18.41 -7.17
N SER A 37 21.12 -17.82 -6.54
CA SER A 37 21.31 -17.15 -5.24
C SER A 37 20.21 -17.51 -4.24
N LEU A 38 20.51 -18.48 -3.36
CA LEU A 38 19.69 -18.80 -2.19
C LEU A 38 19.48 -17.55 -1.31
N ALA A 39 20.51 -16.70 -1.21
CA ALA A 39 20.48 -15.44 -0.47
C ALA A 39 19.43 -14.46 -1.04
N ALA A 40 19.32 -14.32 -2.36
CA ALA A 40 18.33 -13.45 -2.99
C ALA A 40 16.90 -13.93 -2.69
N ARG A 41 16.66 -15.24 -2.70
CA ARG A 41 15.35 -15.82 -2.33
C ARG A 41 14.98 -15.51 -0.89
N PHE A 42 15.93 -15.64 0.04
CA PHE A 42 15.72 -15.36 1.45
C PHE A 42 15.46 -13.88 1.72
N ILE A 43 16.23 -12.99 1.09
CA ILE A 43 16.06 -11.53 1.22
C ILE A 43 14.69 -11.12 0.70
N THR A 44 14.25 -11.65 -0.45
CA THR A 44 12.92 -11.33 -0.97
C THR A 44 11.80 -11.91 -0.14
N LEU A 45 11.95 -13.12 0.41
CA LEU A 45 10.96 -13.68 1.33
C LEU A 45 10.80 -12.78 2.57
N ILE A 46 11.91 -12.34 3.17
CA ILE A 46 11.89 -11.40 4.32
C ILE A 46 11.21 -10.09 3.93
N PHE A 47 11.57 -9.54 2.77
CA PHE A 47 10.95 -8.31 2.25
C PHE A 47 9.43 -8.46 2.07
N VAL A 48 8.96 -9.58 1.51
CA VAL A 48 7.53 -9.86 1.32
C VAL A 48 6.82 -10.01 2.67
N LEU A 49 7.41 -10.71 3.64
CA LEU A 49 6.82 -10.85 4.97
C LEU A 49 6.70 -9.49 5.69
N ILE A 50 7.74 -8.66 5.62
CA ILE A 50 7.71 -7.29 6.16
C ILE A 50 6.61 -6.47 5.46
N SER A 51 6.52 -6.57 4.14
CA SER A 51 5.51 -5.87 3.32
C SER A 51 4.08 -6.24 3.74
N ILE A 52 3.82 -7.54 3.93
CA ILE A 52 2.52 -8.04 4.42
C ILE A 52 2.25 -7.51 5.84
N GLY A 53 3.26 -7.49 6.71
CA GLY A 53 3.14 -6.94 8.06
C GLY A 53 2.75 -5.47 8.07
N ILE A 54 3.41 -4.64 7.25
CA ILE A 54 3.06 -3.21 7.10
C ILE A 54 1.63 -3.07 6.59
N ALA A 55 1.25 -3.81 5.55
CA ALA A 55 -0.10 -3.76 5.01
C ALA A 55 -1.18 -4.17 6.03
N ALA A 56 -0.90 -5.20 6.85
CA ALA A 56 -1.80 -5.64 7.92
C ALA A 56 -1.97 -4.57 9.01
N ILE A 57 -0.87 -3.96 9.47
CA ILE A 57 -0.91 -2.87 10.45
C ILE A 57 -1.70 -1.69 9.89
N THR A 58 -1.41 -1.28 8.65
CA THR A 58 -2.17 -0.24 7.96
C THR A 58 -3.65 -0.57 7.91
N ALA A 59 -4.04 -1.79 7.54
CA ALA A 59 -5.43 -2.21 7.49
C ALA A 59 -6.10 -2.13 8.89
N MET A 60 -5.41 -2.52 9.96
CA MET A 60 -5.94 -2.40 11.33
C MET A 60 -6.25 -0.95 11.73
N PHE A 61 -5.44 0.01 11.28
CA PHE A 61 -5.69 1.43 11.54
C PHE A 61 -6.79 2.03 10.66
N LEU A 62 -6.96 1.53 9.44
CA LEU A 62 -7.92 2.06 8.46
C LEU A 62 -9.33 1.46 8.57
N LEU A 63 -9.45 0.19 8.94
CA LEU A 63 -10.74 -0.51 9.07
C LEU A 63 -11.73 0.15 10.04
N PRO A 64 -11.34 0.66 11.22
CA PRO A 64 -12.29 1.26 12.16
C PRO A 64 -12.69 2.69 11.80
N ILE A 65 -12.12 3.30 10.74
CA ILE A 65 -12.46 4.66 10.34
C ILE A 65 -13.87 4.63 9.68
N PRO A 66 -14.85 5.43 10.17
CA PRO A 66 -16.16 5.53 9.54
C PRO A 66 -16.05 6.32 8.23
N TRP A 67 -15.82 5.60 7.14
CA TRP A 67 -15.62 6.18 5.80
C TRP A 67 -16.84 6.96 5.30
N SER A 68 -18.05 6.64 5.77
CA SER A 68 -19.30 7.35 5.44
C SER A 68 -19.19 8.86 5.69
N ASP A 69 -18.50 9.25 6.75
CA ASP A 69 -18.45 10.64 7.22
C ASP A 69 -17.37 11.43 6.46
N SER A 70 -16.44 10.72 5.83
CA SER A 70 -15.34 11.31 5.04
C SER A 70 -15.80 11.77 3.65
N PHE A 71 -16.88 11.19 3.11
CA PHE A 71 -17.44 11.57 1.80
C PHE A 71 -18.35 12.80 1.86
N GLY A 72 -18.82 13.20 3.04
CA GLY A 72 -19.67 14.38 3.24
C GLY A 72 -19.01 15.72 2.87
N LEU A 73 -17.68 15.77 2.80
CA LEU A 73 -16.93 16.97 2.39
C LEU A 73 -16.95 17.22 0.87
N VAL A 74 -17.21 16.21 0.04
CA VAL A 74 -17.26 16.39 -1.42
C VAL A 74 -18.51 17.17 -1.86
N GLN A 75 -19.61 17.04 -1.11
CA GLN A 75 -20.86 17.74 -1.44
C GLN A 75 -20.78 19.25 -1.17
N LEU A 76 -19.94 19.73 -0.25
CA LEU A 76 -19.81 21.16 0.04
C LEU A 76 -19.06 21.94 -1.06
N VAL A 77 -18.26 21.28 -1.90
CA VAL A 77 -17.53 21.94 -3.00
C VAL A 77 -18.38 22.04 -4.26
N SER A 78 -19.41 21.20 -4.43
CA SER A 78 -20.33 21.26 -5.59
C SER A 78 -21.45 22.29 -5.47
N PHE A 79 -21.58 22.98 -4.33
CA PHE A 79 -22.60 24.02 -4.10
C PHE A 79 -22.06 25.46 -4.17
N PHE A 80 -20.79 25.65 -4.54
CA PHE A 80 -20.21 26.97 -4.82
C PHE A 80 -19.71 27.07 -6.27
#